data_AF-A0A2L0D5E7-F1
#
_entry.id   AF-A0A2L0D5E7-F1
#
_cell.length_a   1.000
_cell.length_b   1.000
_cell.length_c   1.000
_cell.angle_alpha   90.00
_cell.angle_beta   90.00
_cell.angle_gamma   90.00
#
_symmetry.space_group_name_H-M   'P 1'
#
loop_
_entity.id
_entity.type
_entity.pdbx_description
1 polymer ?
#
loop_
_entity_poly.entity_id
_entity_poly.type
_entity_poly.pdbx_seq_one_letter_code
_entity_poly.pdbx_strand_id
1 'polypeptide(L)'
;MDKKTLTLVENYSKSLVDVAVEHHLIPEVRQDLTALLEIFQATDLATTLSHEGLSQTEKAALVSQLQAGSHVFVNNFLEVIKQNERESLLETILSSALEKLSLISNEFPLEIQVSESLSDAQKDRLKAAAEKKFDISVGQVDEVINPELIGGFILKANNKIIDTSIKSQLQQLKMNLK
;
A
#
# COMPACT_ATOMS: atom_id res chain seq x y z
N MET A 1 -8.95 14.93 9.27
CA MET A 1 -9.74 14.91 8.02
C MET A 1 -11.20 15.11 8.35
N ASP A 2 -11.86 16.01 7.62
CA ASP A 2 -13.30 16.20 7.74
C ASP A 2 -14.08 15.01 7.18
N LYS A 3 -15.26 14.73 7.76
CA LYS A 3 -16.14 13.63 7.32
C LYS A 3 -16.49 13.70 5.82
N LYS A 4 -16.59 14.92 5.27
CA LYS A 4 -16.84 15.15 3.84
C LYS A 4 -15.67 14.67 2.96
N THR A 5 -14.43 14.91 3.40
CA THR A 5 -13.22 14.50 2.68
C THR A 5 -13.09 12.97 2.66
N LEU A 6 -13.40 12.31 3.78
CA LEU A 6 -13.43 10.84 3.86
C LEU A 6 -14.43 10.22 2.86
N THR A 7 -15.65 10.77 2.78
CA THR A 7 -16.65 10.31 1.81
C THR A 7 -16.21 10.52 0.37
N LEU A 8 -15.51 11.64 0.10
CA LEU A 8 -14.99 11.91 -1.24
C LEU A 8 -13.90 10.89 -1.63
N VAL A 9 -12.97 10.62 -0.71
CA VAL A 9 -11.93 9.59 -0.89
C VAL A 9 -12.55 8.23 -1.19
N GLU A 10 -13.54 7.82 -0.38
CA GLU A 10 -14.27 6.57 -0.57
C GLU A 10 -14.94 6.47 -1.95
N ASN A 11 -15.58 7.54 -2.41
CA ASN A 11 -16.29 7.54 -3.69
C ASN A 11 -15.33 7.44 -4.89
N TYR A 12 -14.21 8.17 -4.85
CA TYR A 12 -13.22 8.10 -5.92
C TYR A 12 -12.47 6.76 -5.91
N SER A 13 -12.04 6.29 -4.74
CA SER A 13 -11.35 5.00 -4.65
C SER A 13 -12.25 3.85 -5.09
N LYS A 14 -13.53 3.88 -4.71
CA LYS A 14 -14.51 2.91 -5.19
C LYS A 14 -14.70 2.98 -6.70
N SER A 15 -14.86 4.17 -7.27
CA SER A 15 -15.02 4.32 -8.74
C SER A 15 -13.85 3.72 -9.51
N LEU A 16 -12.61 3.95 -9.06
CA LEU A 16 -11.42 3.38 -9.70
C LEU A 16 -11.39 1.86 -9.59
N VAL A 17 -11.73 1.33 -8.42
CA VAL A 17 -11.78 -0.11 -8.15
C VAL A 17 -12.86 -0.81 -8.99
N ASP A 18 -14.06 -0.23 -9.05
CA ASP A 18 -15.19 -0.77 -9.82
C ASP A 18 -14.82 -0.88 -11.31
N VAL A 19 -14.15 0.14 -11.87
CA VAL A 19 -13.63 0.12 -13.24
C VAL A 19 -12.56 -0.96 -13.43
N ALA A 20 -11.62 -1.10 -12.49
CA ALA A 20 -10.59 -2.13 -12.57
C ALA A 20 -11.18 -3.56 -12.55
N VAL A 21 -12.24 -3.77 -11.75
CA VAL A 21 -12.95 -5.06 -11.66
C VAL A 21 -13.75 -5.33 -12.93
N GLU A 22 -14.53 -4.36 -13.41
CA GLU A 22 -15.37 -4.51 -14.60
C GLU A 22 -14.54 -4.88 -15.84
N HIS A 23 -13.37 -4.26 -15.99
CA HIS A 23 -12.47 -4.49 -17.11
C HIS A 23 -11.46 -5.62 -16.88
N HIS A 24 -11.48 -6.30 -15.73
CA HIS A 24 -10.52 -7.36 -15.37
C HIS A 24 -9.05 -6.90 -15.37
N LEU A 25 -8.80 -5.65 -15.00
CA LEU A 25 -7.48 -4.99 -15.00
C LEU A 25 -6.92 -4.81 -13.59
N ILE A 26 -7.32 -5.67 -12.65
CA ILE A 26 -6.87 -5.59 -11.26
C ILE A 26 -5.33 -5.64 -11.16
N PRO A 27 -4.61 -6.56 -11.85
CA PRO A 27 -3.16 -6.63 -11.78
C PRO A 27 -2.46 -5.35 -12.29
N GLU A 28 -2.90 -4.84 -13.44
CA GLU A 28 -2.33 -3.66 -14.09
C GLU A 28 -2.58 -2.41 -13.27
N VAL A 29 -3.83 -2.19 -12.82
CA VAL A 29 -4.19 -1.04 -11.98
C VAL A 29 -3.46 -1.11 -10.64
N ARG A 30 -3.33 -2.30 -10.03
CA ARG A 30 -2.56 -2.46 -8.80
C ARG A 30 -1.11 -2.05 -8.99
N GLN A 31 -0.46 -2.51 -10.06
CA GLN A 31 0.93 -2.18 -10.36
C GLN A 31 1.12 -0.67 -10.53
N ASP A 32 0.23 -0.02 -11.29
CA ASP A 32 0.27 1.43 -11.48
C ASP A 32 0.07 2.18 -10.15
N LEU A 33 -0.92 1.77 -9.34
CA LEU A 33 -1.18 2.38 -8.04
C LEU A 33 0.01 2.26 -7.09
N THR A 34 0.64 1.09 -7.01
CA THR A 34 1.84 0.88 -6.21
C THR A 34 2.98 1.78 -6.69
N ALA A 35 3.26 1.80 -7.99
CA ALA A 35 4.31 2.64 -8.56
C ALA A 35 4.08 4.13 -8.30
N LEU A 36 2.82 4.59 -8.42
CA LEU A 36 2.46 5.96 -8.08
C LEU A 36 2.73 6.25 -6.60
N LEU A 37 2.26 5.39 -5.69
CA LEU A 37 2.48 5.59 -4.25
C LEU A 37 3.97 5.60 -3.87
N GLU A 38 4.80 4.79 -4.53
CA GLU A 38 6.26 4.84 -4.36
C GLU A 38 6.85 6.19 -4.77
N ILE A 39 6.39 6.77 -5.89
CA ILE A 39 6.81 8.12 -6.31
C ILE A 39 6.38 9.17 -5.28
N PHE A 40 5.15 9.06 -4.76
CA PHE A 40 4.65 9.95 -3.72
C PHE A 40 5.53 9.92 -2.47
N GLN A 41 5.92 8.73 -2.01
CA GLN A 41 6.82 8.56 -0.86
C GLN A 41 8.23 9.06 -1.15
N ALA A 42 8.78 8.80 -2.33
CA ALA A 42 10.15 9.17 -2.69
C ALA A 42 10.34 10.68 -2.86
N THR A 43 9.31 11.39 -3.30
CA THR A 43 9.38 12.83 -3.63
C THR A 43 8.65 13.73 -2.64
N ASP A 44 8.01 13.14 -1.61
CA ASP A 44 7.11 13.84 -0.71
C ASP A 44 6.05 14.67 -1.47
N LEU A 45 5.52 14.09 -2.55
CA LEU A 45 4.64 14.81 -3.48
C LEU A 45 3.33 15.23 -2.80
N ALA A 46 2.89 14.47 -1.80
CA ALA A 46 1.66 14.74 -1.06
C ALA A 46 1.71 16.08 -0.31
N THR A 47 2.83 16.40 0.35
CA THR A 47 3.00 17.68 1.03
C THR A 47 3.08 18.82 0.03
N THR A 48 3.76 18.61 -1.09
CA THR A 48 3.87 19.57 -2.19
C THR A 48 2.50 19.91 -2.79
N LEU A 49 1.68 18.91 -3.08
CA LEU A 49 0.33 19.09 -3.62
C LEU A 49 -0.65 19.69 -2.59
N SER A 50 -0.39 19.49 -1.29
CA SER A 50 -1.17 20.08 -0.20
C SER A 50 -0.77 21.52 0.11
N HIS A 51 0.35 22.02 -0.43
CA HIS A 51 0.84 23.37 -0.14
C HIS A 51 -0.10 24.44 -0.75
N GLU A 52 -0.48 25.44 0.04
CA GLU A 52 -1.39 26.53 -0.39
C GLU A 52 -0.74 27.51 -1.37
N GLY A 53 0.59 27.62 -1.33
CA GLY A 53 1.36 28.50 -2.23
C GLY A 53 1.52 28.00 -3.66
N LEU A 54 1.12 26.76 -3.97
CA LEU A 54 1.18 26.23 -5.33
C LEU A 54 -0.12 26.54 -6.08
N SER A 55 0.00 27.08 -7.30
CA SER A 55 -1.16 27.31 -8.15
C SER A 55 -1.78 25.98 -8.63
N GLN A 56 -3.07 26.02 -8.94
CA GLN A 56 -3.79 24.85 -9.47
C GLN A 56 -3.14 24.31 -10.76
N THR A 57 -2.66 25.22 -11.60
CA THR A 57 -1.93 24.89 -12.84
C THR A 57 -0.63 24.14 -12.60
N GLU A 58 0.12 24.49 -11.55
CA GLU A 58 1.37 23.79 -11.20
C GLU A 58 1.07 22.39 -10.64
N LYS A 59 0.05 22.26 -9.79
CA LYS A 59 -0.40 20.96 -9.27
C LYS A 59 -0.82 20.02 -10.39
N ALA A 60 -1.62 20.52 -11.33
CA ALA A 60 -2.05 19.75 -12.49
C ALA A 60 -0.88 19.35 -13.39
N ALA A 61 0.15 20.20 -13.53
CA ALA A 61 1.36 19.88 -14.29
C ALA A 61 2.15 18.73 -13.63
N LEU A 62 2.30 18.74 -12.31
CA LEU A 62 2.93 17.64 -11.56
C LEU A 62 2.17 16.32 -11.75
N VAL A 63 0.85 16.34 -11.59
CA VAL A 63 0.02 15.15 -11.80
C VAL A 63 0.08 14.64 -13.25
N SER A 64 0.23 15.55 -14.22
CA SER A 64 0.36 15.16 -15.63
C SER A 64 1.69 14.42 -15.92
N GLN A 65 2.74 14.67 -15.15
CA GLN A 65 4.00 13.91 -15.28
C GLN A 65 3.83 12.44 -14.84
N LEU A 66 2.91 12.18 -13.91
CA LEU A 66 2.58 10.82 -13.44
C LEU A 66 1.81 10.00 -14.49
N GLN A 67 1.14 10.65 -15.45
CA GLN A 67 0.35 9.98 -16.49
C GLN A 67 1.22 9.24 -17.53
N ALA A 68 2.49 9.62 -17.70
CA ALA A 68 3.33 9.13 -18.80
C ALA A 68 3.65 7.62 -18.73
N GLY A 69 3.45 6.98 -17.57
CA GLY A 69 3.75 5.55 -17.35
C GLY A 69 2.56 4.68 -16.96
N SER A 70 1.37 5.24 -16.76
CA SER A 70 0.23 4.48 -16.23
C SER A 70 -0.74 4.01 -17.32
N HIS A 71 -1.54 3.00 -17.01
CA HIS A 71 -2.60 2.49 -17.87
C HIS A 71 -3.67 3.55 -18.16
N VAL A 72 -4.38 3.42 -19.29
CA VAL A 72 -5.38 4.39 -19.79
C VAL A 72 -6.43 4.74 -18.73
N PHE A 73 -6.90 3.76 -17.96
CA PHE A 73 -7.89 4.00 -16.89
C PHE A 73 -7.33 4.82 -15.73
N VAL A 74 -6.08 4.57 -15.34
CA VAL A 74 -5.39 5.36 -14.30
C VAL A 74 -5.15 6.79 -14.81
N ASN A 75 -4.76 6.95 -16.07
CA ASN A 75 -4.59 8.28 -16.68
C ASN A 75 -5.90 9.07 -16.73
N ASN A 76 -6.99 8.43 -17.15
CA ASN A 76 -8.32 9.03 -17.14
C ASN A 76 -8.74 9.43 -15.71
N PHE A 77 -8.44 8.58 -14.73
CA PHE A 77 -8.69 8.87 -13.32
C PHE A 77 -7.90 10.09 -12.83
N LEU A 78 -6.59 10.17 -13.15
CA LEU A 78 -5.76 11.34 -12.84
C LEU A 78 -6.31 12.62 -13.48
N GLU A 79 -6.88 12.52 -14.69
CA GLU A 79 -7.52 13.65 -15.36
C GLU A 79 -8.78 14.11 -14.63
N VAL A 80 -9.62 13.18 -14.17
CA VAL A 80 -10.81 13.50 -13.36
C VAL A 80 -10.40 14.18 -12.04
N ILE A 81 -9.33 13.72 -11.39
CA ILE A 81 -8.81 14.34 -10.16
C ILE A 81 -8.34 15.78 -10.41
N LYS A 82 -7.64 16.01 -11.53
CA LYS A 82 -7.23 17.35 -11.96
C LYS A 82 -8.42 18.28 -12.21
N GLN A 83 -9.42 17.80 -12.96
CA GLN A 83 -10.61 18.59 -13.30
C GLN A 83 -11.44 18.98 -12.07
N ASN A 84 -11.43 18.15 -11.02
CA ASN A 84 -12.15 18.40 -9.79
C ASN A 84 -11.30 19.11 -8.71
N GLU A 85 -10.06 19.51 -9.04
CA GLU A 85 -9.14 20.18 -8.12
C GLU A 85 -8.90 19.38 -6.82
N ARG A 86 -8.71 18.06 -6.96
CA ARG A 86 -8.54 17.11 -5.83
C ARG A 86 -7.13 16.53 -5.72
N GLU A 87 -6.13 17.17 -6.29
CA GLU A 87 -4.74 16.68 -6.32
C GLU A 87 -4.15 16.49 -4.92
N SER A 88 -4.52 17.33 -3.95
CA SER A 88 -4.07 17.20 -2.56
C SER A 88 -4.56 15.91 -1.87
N LEU A 89 -5.64 15.29 -2.37
CA LEU A 89 -6.19 14.05 -1.83
C LEU A 89 -5.71 12.82 -2.62
N LEU A 90 -4.93 13.02 -3.69
CA LEU A 90 -4.58 11.96 -4.62
C LEU A 90 -3.92 10.78 -3.92
N GLU A 91 -2.89 11.01 -3.11
CA GLU A 91 -2.22 9.95 -2.34
C GLU A 91 -3.22 9.13 -1.49
N THR A 92 -4.09 9.81 -0.73
CA THR A 92 -5.07 9.14 0.13
C THR A 92 -6.06 8.30 -0.68
N ILE A 93 -6.45 8.79 -1.86
CA ILE A 93 -7.35 8.06 -2.76
C ILE A 93 -6.66 6.83 -3.35
N LEU A 94 -5.42 6.96 -3.82
CA LEU A 94 -4.65 5.85 -4.38
C LEU A 94 -4.42 4.76 -3.34
N SER A 95 -4.04 5.13 -2.11
CA SER A 95 -3.89 4.19 -0.98
C SER A 95 -5.21 3.48 -0.66
N SER A 96 -6.32 4.21 -0.58
CA SER A 96 -7.64 3.62 -0.33
C SER A 96 -8.08 2.67 -1.45
N ALA A 97 -7.76 2.99 -2.71
CA ALA A 97 -8.07 2.15 -3.86
C ALA A 97 -7.24 0.84 -3.82
N LEU A 98 -5.94 0.94 -3.49
CA LEU A 98 -5.05 -0.21 -3.37
C LEU A 98 -5.50 -1.18 -2.27
N GLU A 99 -5.91 -0.66 -1.11
CA GLU A 99 -6.50 -1.47 -0.03
C GLU A 99 -7.76 -2.21 -0.50
N LYS A 100 -8.68 -1.50 -1.18
CA LYS A 100 -9.93 -2.09 -1.70
C LYS A 100 -9.66 -3.16 -2.77
N LEU A 101 -8.71 -2.94 -3.68
CA LEU A 101 -8.29 -3.96 -4.65
C LEU A 101 -7.73 -5.20 -3.96
N SER A 102 -6.93 -5.03 -2.92
CA SER A 102 -6.35 -6.12 -2.13
C SER A 102 -7.43 -6.94 -1.43
N LEU A 103 -8.46 -6.27 -0.88
CA LEU A 103 -9.63 -6.92 -0.27
C LEU A 103 -10.44 -7.75 -1.28
N ILE A 104 -10.67 -7.22 -2.49
CA ILE A 104 -11.48 -7.90 -3.52
C ILE A 104 -10.73 -9.11 -4.11
N SER A 105 -9.44 -8.95 -4.34
CA SER A 105 -8.59 -10.03 -4.85
C SER A 105 -8.17 -11.07 -3.79
N ASN A 106 -8.45 -10.79 -2.51
CA ASN A 106 -7.90 -11.51 -1.36
C ASN A 106 -6.37 -11.68 -1.43
N GLU A 107 -5.70 -10.70 -2.05
CA GLU A 107 -4.27 -10.71 -2.31
C GLU A 107 -3.64 -9.49 -1.64
N PHE A 108 -2.80 -9.74 -0.64
CA PHE A 108 -2.20 -8.70 0.19
C PHE A 108 -0.66 -8.74 0.12
N PRO A 109 0.00 -7.59 0.33
CA PRO A 109 1.44 -7.57 0.55
C PRO A 109 1.77 -8.24 1.89
N LEU A 110 2.87 -8.99 1.90
CA LEU A 110 3.45 -9.62 3.07
C LEU A 110 4.73 -8.89 3.45
N GLU A 111 4.69 -8.15 4.56
CA GLU A 111 5.89 -7.55 5.15
C GLU A 111 6.57 -8.60 6.04
N ILE A 112 7.84 -8.90 5.76
CA ILE A 112 8.67 -9.81 6.52
C ILE A 112 9.79 -9.01 7.19
N GLN A 113 9.70 -8.83 8.50
CA GLN A 113 10.79 -8.24 9.28
C GLN A 113 11.72 -9.32 9.82
N VAL A 114 13.01 -9.17 9.55
CA VAL A 114 14.06 -10.12 9.93
C VAL A 114 15.32 -9.38 10.38
N SER A 115 16.12 -10.04 11.21
CA SER A 115 17.41 -9.51 11.67
C SER A 115 18.51 -9.62 10.62
N GLU A 116 18.40 -10.59 9.72
CA GLU A 116 19.37 -10.89 8.67
C GLU A 116 18.61 -11.21 7.38
N SER A 117 19.27 -11.01 6.22
CA SER A 117 18.59 -11.22 4.94
C SER A 117 18.23 -12.70 4.73
N LEU A 118 17.03 -12.91 4.19
CA LEU A 118 16.50 -14.25 3.94
C LEU A 118 16.95 -14.79 2.58
N SER A 119 17.26 -16.10 2.55
CA SER A 119 17.38 -16.84 1.29
C SER A 119 16.03 -17.01 0.61
N ASP A 120 16.01 -17.16 -0.72
CA ASP A 120 14.77 -17.34 -1.50
C ASP A 120 13.95 -18.55 -1.00
N ALA A 121 14.62 -19.65 -0.65
CA ALA A 121 13.97 -20.84 -0.08
C ALA A 121 13.29 -20.57 1.27
N GLN A 122 13.79 -19.62 2.07
CA GLN A 122 13.14 -19.20 3.31
C GLN A 122 11.97 -18.27 3.03
N LYS A 123 12.09 -17.35 2.06
CA LYS A 123 10.99 -16.48 1.62
C LYS A 123 9.80 -17.29 1.16
N ASP A 124 10.00 -18.30 0.33
CA ASP A 124 8.92 -19.18 -0.16
C ASP A 124 8.23 -19.94 0.96
N ARG A 125 8.99 -20.42 1.95
CA ARG A 125 8.42 -21.10 3.13
C ARG A 125 7.59 -20.15 3.99
N LEU A 126 8.08 -18.92 4.19
CA LEU A 126 7.35 -17.90 4.95
C LEU A 126 6.10 -17.44 4.21
N LYS A 127 6.17 -17.29 2.89
CA LYS A 127 5.02 -17.01 2.02
C LYS A 127 3.94 -18.09 2.18
N ALA A 128 4.29 -19.36 1.99
CA ALA A 128 3.34 -20.47 2.15
C ALA A 128 2.77 -20.57 3.58
N ALA A 129 3.60 -20.27 4.60
CA ALA A 129 3.15 -20.24 5.99
C ALA A 129 2.16 -19.08 6.24
N ALA A 130 2.42 -17.90 5.68
CA ALA A 130 1.56 -16.73 5.77
C ALA A 130 0.22 -16.97 5.08
N GLU A 131 0.23 -17.49 3.84
CA GLU A 131 -0.98 -17.82 3.08
C GLU A 131 -1.88 -18.77 3.88
N LYS A 132 -1.30 -19.85 4.43
CA LYS A 132 -2.03 -20.83 5.23
C LYS A 132 -2.55 -20.28 6.58
N LYS A 133 -1.79 -19.41 7.24
CA LYS A 133 -2.16 -18.85 8.55
C LYS A 133 -3.18 -17.73 8.44
N PHE A 134 -3.06 -16.88 7.43
CA PHE A 134 -3.88 -15.69 7.28
C PHE A 134 -5.10 -15.92 6.38
N ASP A 135 -5.13 -17.02 5.62
CA ASP A 135 -6.16 -17.38 4.64
C ASP A 135 -6.26 -16.35 3.52
N ILE A 136 -5.08 -15.90 3.05
CA ILE A 136 -4.91 -14.88 2.01
C ILE A 136 -3.98 -15.40 0.93
N SER A 137 -4.05 -14.82 -0.27
CA SER A 137 -2.99 -14.94 -1.27
C SER A 137 -1.92 -13.88 -0.98
N VAL A 138 -0.65 -14.26 -1.06
CA VAL A 138 0.44 -13.30 -0.91
C VAL A 138 0.91 -12.85 -2.30
N GLY A 139 0.68 -11.57 -2.60
CA GLY A 139 1.11 -10.97 -3.85
C GLY A 139 2.57 -10.53 -3.78
N GLN A 140 2.79 -9.35 -3.21
CA GLN A 140 4.11 -8.77 -3.00
C GLN A 140 4.71 -9.20 -1.66
N VAL A 141 6.02 -9.45 -1.62
CA VAL A 141 6.75 -9.75 -0.38
C VAL A 141 7.78 -8.65 -0.15
N ASP A 142 7.59 -7.88 0.91
CA ASP A 142 8.47 -6.79 1.29
C ASP A 142 9.37 -7.24 2.45
N GLU A 143 10.67 -7.34 2.20
CA GLU A 143 11.67 -7.71 3.22
C GLU A 143 12.21 -6.45 3.91
N VAL A 144 12.06 -6.39 5.23
CA VAL A 144 12.55 -5.28 6.05
C VAL A 144 13.59 -5.79 7.04
N ILE A 145 14.83 -5.34 6.89
CA ILE A 145 15.91 -5.69 7.82
C ILE A 145 15.79 -4.81 9.06
N ASN A 146 15.48 -5.42 10.20
CA ASN A 146 15.39 -4.75 11.49
C ASN A 146 16.48 -5.29 12.45
N PRO A 147 17.59 -4.55 12.66
CA PRO A 147 18.68 -4.99 13.51
C PRO A 147 18.33 -5.04 15.02
N GLU A 148 17.23 -4.43 15.45
CA GLU A 148 16.75 -4.54 16.84
C GLU A 148 16.06 -5.88 17.15
N LEU A 149 15.77 -6.66 16.10
CA LEU A 149 15.13 -7.95 16.20
C LEU A 149 16.18 -8.97 16.64
N ILE A 150 16.10 -9.44 17.88
CA ILE A 150 17.04 -10.43 18.42
C ILE A 150 16.55 -11.81 17.99
N GLY A 151 16.83 -12.21 16.74
CA GLY A 151 16.48 -13.52 16.18
C GLY A 151 14.99 -13.79 16.01
N GLY A 152 14.65 -14.55 14.96
CA GLY A 152 13.27 -14.84 14.56
C GLY A 152 12.78 -13.92 13.43
N PHE A 153 11.47 -13.95 13.17
CA PHE A 153 10.85 -13.13 12.12
C PHE A 153 9.48 -12.59 12.57
N ILE A 154 9.09 -11.46 12.01
CA ILE A 154 7.74 -10.88 12.14
C ILE A 154 7.10 -10.85 10.75
N LEU A 155 5.96 -11.53 10.59
CA LEU A 155 5.15 -11.45 9.38
C LEU A 155 3.99 -10.50 9.64
N LYS A 156 3.75 -9.56 8.73
CA LYS A 156 2.55 -8.72 8.73
C LYS A 156 1.85 -8.82 7.39
N ALA A 157 0.55 -9.13 7.42
CA ALA A 157 -0.32 -9.07 6.24
C ALA A 157 -1.76 -8.84 6.68
N ASN A 158 -2.51 -8.01 5.96
CA ASN A 158 -3.93 -7.72 6.21
C ASN A 158 -4.25 -7.45 7.71
N ASN A 159 -3.51 -6.54 8.33
CA ASN A 159 -3.63 -6.17 9.76
C ASN A 159 -3.42 -7.33 10.76
N LYS A 160 -2.96 -8.49 10.30
CA LYS A 160 -2.57 -9.62 11.15
C LYS A 160 -1.05 -9.65 11.27
N ILE A 161 -0.57 -9.90 12.49
CA ILE A 161 0.86 -9.96 12.80
C ILE A 161 1.17 -11.33 13.41
N ILE A 162 2.19 -12.00 12.90
CA ILE A 162 2.83 -13.16 13.52
C ILE A 162 4.21 -12.74 13.93
N ASP A 163 4.41 -12.57 15.24
CA ASP A 163 5.72 -12.30 15.83
C ASP A 163 6.28 -13.58 16.44
N THR A 164 7.42 -14.04 15.92
CA THR A 164 8.18 -15.17 16.45
C THR A 164 9.54 -14.76 17.00
N SER A 165 9.76 -13.46 17.24
CA SER A 165 11.04 -12.96 17.74
C SER A 165 11.35 -13.50 19.14
N ILE A 166 12.62 -13.82 19.39
CA ILE A 166 13.07 -14.31 20.70
C ILE A 166 12.82 -13.24 21.78
N LYS A 167 12.91 -11.96 21.41
CA LYS A 167 12.55 -10.82 22.27
C LYS A 167 11.12 -10.94 22.81
N SER A 168 10.16 -11.26 21.94
CA SER A 168 8.75 -11.42 22.32
C SER A 168 8.54 -12.64 23.22
N GLN A 169 9.21 -13.76 22.92
CA GLN A 169 9.16 -14.97 23.75
C GLN A 169 9.71 -14.72 25.17
N LEU A 170 10.82 -13.98 25.29
CA LEU A 170 11.40 -13.60 26.59
C LEU A 170 10.50 -12.63 27.38
N GLN A 171 9.82 -11.71 26.69
CA GLN A 171 8.83 -10.83 27.34
C GLN A 171 7.62 -11.60 27.85
N GLN A 172 7.07 -12.54 27.06
CA GLN A 172 5.97 -13.40 27.49
C GLN A 172 6.35 -14.25 28.70
N LEU A 173 7.57 -14.80 28.74
CA LEU A 173 8.08 -15.52 29.90
C LEU A 173 8.17 -14.63 31.14
N LYS A 174 8.69 -13.40 31.02
CA LYS A 174 8.72 -12.44 32.13
C LYS A 174 7.32 -12.06 32.63
N MET A 175 6.32 -11.98 31.74
CA MET A 175 4.95 -11.68 32.13
C MET A 175 4.26 -12.87 32.82
N ASN A 176 4.54 -14.10 32.40
CA ASN A 176 4.01 -15.32 33.02
C ASN A 176 4.70 -15.72 34.32
N LEU A 177 5.83 -15.10 34.64
CA LEU A 177 6.57 -15.27 35.90
C LEU A 177 6.21 -14.21 36.95
N LYS A 178 5.12 -13.45 36.75
CA LYS A 178 4.55 -12.50 37.72
C LYS A 178 3.34 -13.08 38.44
#